data_AF-A0A960PK31-F1
#
_entry.id   AF-A0A960PK31-F1
#
_cell.length_a   1.000
_cell.length_b   1.000
_cell.length_c   1.000
_cell.angle_alpha   90.00
_cell.angle_beta   90.00
_cell.angle_gamma   90.00
#
_symmetry.space_group_name_H-M   'P 1'
#
loop_
_entity.id
_entity.type
_entity.pdbx_description
1 polymer ?
#
loop_
_entity_poly.entity_id
_entity_poly.type
_entity_poly.pdbx_seq_one_letter_code
_entity_poly.pdbx_strand_id
1 'polypeptide(L)' 'AAHVPIHQLLDRLDDVPDGHLIVHCASGFRASIAAALLARAGRDVTLIDDAYDRVDELGLDTER' A
#
# COMPACT_ATOMS: atom_id res chain seq x y z
N ALA A 1 4.83 5.09 8.05
CA ALA A 1 3.85 4.45 7.14
C ALA A 1 2.42 4.86 7.52
N ALA A 2 1.47 4.92 6.57
CA ALA A 2 0.05 5.18 6.87
C ALA A 2 -0.74 3.86 6.82
N HIS A 3 -1.37 3.46 7.93
CA HIS A 3 -2.15 2.23 7.99
C HIS A 3 -3.63 2.52 7.72
N VAL A 4 -4.06 2.26 6.48
CA VAL A 4 -5.46 2.41 6.05
C VAL A 4 -6.05 1.02 5.76
N PRO A 5 -7.04 0.56 6.54
CA PRO A 5 -7.71 -0.71 6.24
C PRO A 5 -8.41 -0.64 4.89
N ILE A 6 -8.24 -1.67 4.06
CA ILE A 6 -8.73 -1.67 2.67
C ILE A 6 -10.24 -1.41 2.54
N HIS A 7 -11.04 -1.89 3.50
CA HIS A 7 -12.49 -1.71 3.50
C HIS A 7 -12.92 -0.27 3.81
N GLN A 8 -12.01 0.58 4.31
CA GLN A 8 -12.26 2.01 4.57
C GLN A 8 -11.60 2.91 3.52
N LEU A 9 -10.77 2.34 2.63
CA LEU A 9 -9.91 3.11 1.75
C LEU A 9 -10.70 4.05 0.83
N LEU A 10 -11.86 3.62 0.34
CA LEU A 10 -12.70 4.45 -0.53
C LEU A 10 -13.32 5.64 0.21
N ASP A 11 -13.73 5.44 1.46
CA ASP A 11 -14.34 6.49 2.29
C ASP A 11 -13.29 7.47 2.85
N ARG A 12 -12.00 7.07 2.80
CA ARG A 12 -10.88 7.78 3.40
C ARG A 12 -9.79 8.12 2.37
N LEU A 13 -10.15 8.28 1.10
CA LEU A 13 -9.20 8.63 0.04
C LEU A 13 -8.46 9.95 0.33
N ASP A 14 -9.12 10.88 1.02
CA ASP A 14 -8.56 12.18 1.41
C ASP A 14 -7.54 12.06 2.56
N ASP A 15 -7.57 10.96 3.32
CA ASP A 15 -6.56 10.69 4.36
C ASP A 15 -5.28 10.08 3.77
N VAL A 16 -5.30 9.69 2.49
CA VAL A 16 -4.13 9.12 1.81
C VAL A 16 -3.20 10.28 1.42
N PRO A 17 -1.90 10.23 1.78
CA PRO A 17 -0.95 11.28 1.45
C PRO A 17 -0.86 11.57 -0.05
N ASP A 18 -0.69 12.83 -0.42
CA ASP A 18 -0.41 13.19 -1.80
C ASP A 18 0.96 12.70 -2.28
N GLY A 19 1.13 12.64 -3.60
CA GLY A 19 2.38 12.20 -4.25
C GLY A 19 2.41 10.71 -4.59
N HIS A 20 3.62 10.19 -4.78
CA HIS A 20 3.85 8.80 -5.17
C HIS A 20 3.57 7.86 -4.00
N LEU A 21 2.63 6.94 -4.19
CA LEU A 21 2.21 5.99 -3.17
C LEU A 21 2.88 4.64 -3.40
N ILE A 22 3.45 4.09 -2.34
CA ILE A 22 3.91 2.69 -2.32
C ILE A 22 2.97 1.91 -1.43
N VAL A 23 2.32 0.88 -1.98
CA VAL A 23 1.33 0.08 -1.26
C VAL A 23 1.83 -1.34 -1.12
N HIS A 24 1.81 -1.83 0.11
CA HIS A 24 2.18 -3.20 0.45
C HIS A 24 1.16 -3.80 1.41
N CYS A 25 1.16 -5.11 1.53
CA CYS A 25 0.47 -5.83 2.59
C CYS A 25 1.31 -7.05 2.98
N ALA A 26 0.79 -7.89 3.87
CA ALA A 26 1.51 -9.09 4.30
C ALA A 26 1.90 -10.03 3.14
N SER A 27 1.07 -10.13 2.09
CA SER A 27 1.21 -11.16 1.05
C SER A 27 0.78 -10.69 -0.34
N GLY A 28 0.87 -9.38 -0.63
CA GLY A 28 0.47 -8.79 -1.92
C GLY A 28 -1.05 -8.66 -2.21
N PHE A 29 -1.88 -9.64 -1.84
CA PHE A 29 -3.31 -9.69 -2.25
C PHE A 29 -4.14 -8.45 -1.88
N ARG A 30 -4.03 -7.94 -0.65
CA ARG A 30 -4.77 -6.73 -0.25
C ARG A 30 -4.15 -5.47 -0.85
N ALA A 31 -2.83 -5.48 -1.05
CA ALA A 31 -2.13 -4.36 -1.65
C ALA A 31 -2.54 -4.19 -3.12
N SER A 32 -2.73 -5.28 -3.87
CA SER A 32 -3.15 -5.22 -5.28
C SER A 32 -4.55 -4.63 -5.44
N ILE A 33 -5.49 -5.00 -4.56
CA ILE A 33 -6.83 -4.40 -4.53
C ILE A 33 -6.73 -2.90 -4.18
N ALA A 34 -5.96 -2.53 -3.16
CA ALA A 34 -5.79 -1.14 -2.76
C ALA A 34 -5.15 -0.29 -3.86
N ALA A 35 -4.11 -0.82 -4.54
CA ALA A 35 -3.47 -0.18 -5.67
C ALA A 35 -4.44 0.05 -6.84
N ALA A 36 -5.29 -0.93 -7.16
CA ALA A 36 -6.31 -0.77 -8.19
C ALA A 36 -7.34 0.33 -7.85
N LEU A 37 -7.75 0.41 -6.58
CA LEU A 37 -8.67 1.45 -6.11
C LEU A 37 -8.03 2.85 -6.17
N LEU A 38 -6.77 2.98 -5.75
CA LEU A 38 -6.02 4.24 -5.80
C LEU A 38 -5.74 4.69 -7.23
N ALA A 39 -5.34 3.76 -8.12
CA ALA A 39 -5.14 4.05 -9.53
C ALA A 39 -6.45 4.52 -10.21
N ARG A 40 -7.59 3.88 -9.88
CA ARG A 40 -8.91 4.34 -10.34
C ARG A 40 -9.25 5.74 -9.85
N ALA A 41 -8.79 6.12 -8.66
CA ALA A 41 -8.94 7.47 -8.11
C ALA A 41 -7.93 8.48 -8.69
N GLY A 42 -7.13 8.10 -9.70
CA GLY A 42 -6.15 8.96 -10.35
C GLY A 42 -4.86 9.18 -9.55
N ARG A 43 -4.60 8.34 -8.54
CA ARG A 43 -3.39 8.43 -7.72
C ARG A 43 -2.22 7.71 -8.41
N ASP A 44 -1.03 8.27 -8.25
CA ASP A 44 0.22 7.64 -8.67
C ASP A 44 0.63 6.58 -7.63
N VAL A 45 0.67 5.31 -8.04
CA VAL A 45 0.83 4.18 -7.12
C VAL A 45 1.72 3.08 -7.68
N THR A 46 2.64 2.60 -6.84
CA THR A 46 3.41 1.38 -7.03
C THR A 46 2.95 0.30 -6.06
N LEU A 47 2.60 -0.86 -6.59
CA LEU A 47 2.31 -2.07 -5.83
C LEU A 47 3.61 -2.82 -5.52
N ILE A 48 3.84 -3.12 -4.24
CA ILE A 48 4.80 -4.16 -3.85
C ILE A 48 4.02 -5.47 -3.65
N ASP A 49 4.14 -6.36 -4.62
CA ASP A 49 3.56 -7.71 -4.60
C ASP A 49 4.60 -8.72 -4.09
N ASP A 50 5.05 -8.50 -2.86
CA ASP A 50 5.97 -9.42 -2.19
C ASP A 50 5.44 -9.77 -0.80
N ALA A 51 5.94 -10.87 -0.25
CA ALA A 51 5.69 -11.22 1.13
C ALA A 51 6.41 -10.22 2.03
N TYR A 52 5.69 -9.65 3.01
CA TYR A 52 6.29 -8.72 3.97
C TYR A 52 7.46 -9.36 4.73
N ASP A 53 7.42 -10.68 4.94
CA ASP A 53 8.48 -11.45 5.59
C ASP A 53 9.82 -11.41 4.82
N ARG A 54 9.81 -11.05 3.54
CA ARG A 54 11.03 -10.89 2.72
C ARG A 54 11.74 -9.55 2.98
N VAL A 55 11.10 -8.59 3.65
CA VAL A 55 11.70 -7.29 3.97
C VAL A 55 12.97 -7.46 4.83
N ASP A 56 12.94 -8.37 5.81
CA ASP A 56 14.09 -8.69 6.65
C ASP A 56 15.24 -9.32 5.85
N GLU A 57 14.91 -10.17 4.85
CA GLU A 57 15.90 -10.82 3.97
C GLU A 57 16.60 -9.82 3.04
N LEU A 58 15.94 -8.71 2.70
CA LEU A 58 16.44 -7.67 1.81
C LEU A 58 17.20 -6.55 2.55
N GLY A 59 17.27 -6.61 3.89
CA GLY A 59 17.94 -5.61 4.71
C GLY A 59 17.30 -4.22 4.62
N LEU A 60 15.99 -4.17 4.38
CA LEU A 60 15.24 -2.92 4.27
C LEU A 60 14.70 -2.54 5.65
N ASP A 61 15.11 -1.37 6.16
CA ASP A 61 14.59 -0.85 7.43
C ASP A 61 13.09 -0.55 7.29
N THR A 62 12.28 -1.23 8.09
CA THR A 62 10.85 -0.91 8.25
C THR A 62 10.58 -0.42 9.66
N GLU A 63 10.03 0.79 9.77
CA GLU A 63 9.42 1.25 11.03
C GLU A 63 8.19 0.38 11.31
N ARG A 64 8.31 -0.48 12.33
CA ARG A 64 7.23 -1.36 12.81
C ARG A 64 6.12 -0.60 13.53
#